data_AF-A0A5J4TTW0-F1
#
_entry.id   AF-A0A5J4TTW0-F1
#
_cell.length_a   1.000
_cell.length_b   1.000
_cell.length_c   1.000
_cell.angle_alpha   90.00
_cell.angle_beta   90.00
_cell.angle_gamma   90.00
#
_symmetry.space_group_name_H-M   'P 1'
#
loop_
_entity.id
_entity.type
_entity.pdbx_description
1 polymer ?
#
loop_
_entity_poly.entity_id
_entity_poly.type
_entity_poly.pdbx_seq_one_letter_code
_entity_poly.pdbx_strand_id
1 'polypeptide(L)' 'FLNQNADVDWGKAGIVKNTIIQTNSIGKLKSRQHYVQIMAQVADGNFTVYDPNGGQIRSMKGNEFEYCHVFK' A
#
# COMPACT_ATOMS: atom_id res chain seq x y z
N PHE A 1 -10.50 21.40 4.55
CA PHE A 1 -11.04 20.06 4.84
C PHE A 1 -11.37 19.38 3.53
N LEU A 2 -10.84 18.18 3.27
CA LEU A 2 -11.25 17.39 2.10
C LEU A 2 -12.72 17.00 2.28
N ASN A 3 -13.55 17.30 1.29
CA ASN A 3 -14.97 16.96 1.25
C ASN A 3 -15.09 15.42 1.32
N GLN A 4 -15.98 14.91 2.16
CA GLN A 4 -16.25 13.47 2.29
C GLN A 4 -16.83 12.86 0.99
N ASN A 5 -17.28 13.72 0.06
CA ASN A 5 -17.72 13.38 -1.29
C ASN A 5 -16.66 13.66 -2.37
N ALA A 6 -15.43 13.99 -2.00
CA ALA A 6 -14.33 14.06 -2.96
C ALA A 6 -13.91 12.63 -3.29
N ASP A 7 -14.54 12.05 -4.30
CA ASP A 7 -14.07 10.80 -4.89
C ASP A 7 -12.65 11.03 -5.40
N VAL A 8 -11.69 10.31 -4.81
CA VAL A 8 -10.33 10.26 -5.33
C VAL A 8 -10.39 9.56 -6.68
N ASP A 9 -10.30 10.34 -7.75
CA ASP A 9 -10.14 9.81 -9.10
C ASP A 9 -8.70 9.30 -9.26
N TRP A 10 -8.50 8.05 -8.84
CA TRP A 10 -7.20 7.37 -8.87
C TRP A 10 -6.58 7.40 -10.27
N GLY A 11 -7.40 7.31 -11.32
CA GLY A 11 -6.93 7.37 -12.71
C GLY A 11 -6.33 8.72 -13.08
N LYS A 12 -6.99 9.83 -12.71
CA LYS A 12 -6.46 11.19 -12.91
C LYS A 12 -5.24 11.49 -12.03
N ALA A 13 -5.16 10.88 -10.85
CA ALA A 13 -3.99 10.98 -9.98
C ALA A 13 -2.79 10.16 -10.49
N GLY A 14 -2.94 9.43 -11.61
CA GLY A 14 -1.90 8.54 -12.12
C GLY A 14 -1.66 7.34 -11.22
N ILE A 15 -2.60 6.99 -10.32
CA ILE A 15 -2.46 5.90 -9.38
C ILE A 15 -3.15 4.66 -9.95
N VAL A 16 -2.39 3.57 -10.11
CA VAL A 16 -2.90 2.32 -10.70
C VAL A 16 -2.79 1.16 -9.72
N LYS A 17 -3.75 0.22 -9.80
CA LYS A 17 -3.72 -1.03 -9.03
C LYS A 17 -2.73 -2.01 -9.69
N ASN A 18 -1.83 -2.58 -8.90
CA ASN A 18 -0.88 -3.60 -9.31
C ASN A 18 -0.94 -4.82 -8.38
N THR A 19 -0.92 -6.02 -8.94
CA THR A 19 -0.86 -7.27 -8.16
C THR A 19 0.56 -7.67 -7.80
N ILE A 20 1.56 -7.14 -8.51
CA ILE A 20 2.96 -7.26 -8.15
C ILE A 20 3.26 -6.18 -7.11
N ILE A 21 3.67 -6.63 -5.92
CA ILE A 21 3.97 -5.74 -4.79
C ILE A 21 5.31 -5.03 -5.02
N GLN A 22 5.31 -3.71 -4.90
CA GLN A 22 6.45 -2.85 -5.23
C GLN A 22 6.84 -1.95 -4.07
N THR A 23 8.10 -1.53 -4.03
CA THR A 23 8.59 -0.51 -3.11
C THR A 23 7.98 0.85 -3.42
N ASN A 24 7.96 1.76 -2.44
CA ASN A 24 7.36 3.09 -2.53
C ASN A 24 5.91 3.09 -3.04
N SER A 25 5.12 2.10 -2.61
CA SER A 25 3.72 1.92 -3.00
C SER A 25 2.80 1.86 -1.78
N ILE A 26 1.49 1.93 -2.00
CA ILE A 26 0.49 1.77 -0.93
C ILE A 26 -0.14 0.38 -1.05
N GLY A 27 0.15 -0.52 -0.11
CA GLY A 27 -0.31 -1.90 -0.09
C GLY A 27 -1.66 -2.05 0.62
N LYS A 28 -2.60 -2.78 0.00
CA LYS A 28 -3.86 -3.21 0.62
C LYS A 28 -3.69 -4.59 1.24
N LEU A 29 -3.98 -4.71 2.54
CA LEU A 29 -3.91 -5.99 3.24
C LEU A 29 -5.10 -6.90 2.90
N LYS A 30 -4.87 -8.21 2.79
CA LYS A 30 -5.93 -9.22 2.61
C LYS A 30 -6.81 -9.40 3.85
N SER A 31 -6.21 -9.33 5.03
CA SER A 31 -6.85 -9.69 6.29
C SER A 31 -7.87 -8.67 6.78
N ARG A 32 -7.79 -7.41 6.32
CA ARG A 32 -8.66 -6.31 6.77
C ARG A 32 -8.72 -5.17 5.76
N GLN A 33 -9.72 -4.30 5.90
CA GLN A 33 -9.81 -3.04 5.13
C GLN A 33 -8.80 -2.03 5.66
N HIS A 34 -7.52 -2.25 5.32
CA HIS A 34 -6.40 -1.45 5.83
C HIS A 34 -5.30 -1.29 4.79
N TYR A 35 -4.68 -0.12 4.78
CA TYR A 35 -3.60 0.22 3.86
C TYR A 35 -2.33 0.56 4.63
N VAL A 36 -1.19 0.17 4.08
CA VAL A 36 0.15 0.44 4.62
C VAL A 36 1.05 1.00 3.52
N GLN A 37 2.06 1.78 3.88
CA GLN A 37 3.08 2.22 2.93
C GLN A 37 4.18 1.16 2.84
N ILE A 38 4.43 0.66 1.64
CA ILE A 38 5.51 -0.27 1.35
C ILE A 38 6.76 0.55 1.07
N MET A 39 7.76 0.44 1.95
CA MET A 39 8.96 1.26 1.90
C MET A 39 10.07 0.58 1.10
N ALA A 40 10.37 -0.68 1.42
CA ALA A 40 11.46 -1.42 0.81
C ALA A 40 11.14 -2.92 0.75
N GLN A 41 11.67 -3.61 -0.26
CA GLN A 41 11.71 -5.05 -0.29
C GLN A 41 13.00 -5.50 0.40
N VAL A 42 12.89 -6.42 1.34
CA VAL A 42 14.04 -7.06 1.98
C VAL A 42 14.19 -8.48 1.43
N ALA A 43 15.20 -9.22 1.91
CA ALA A 43 15.42 -10.61 1.49
C ALA A 43 14.17 -11.49 1.70
N ASP A 44 14.09 -12.56 0.91
CA ASP A 44 13.09 -13.62 1.03
C ASP A 44 11.62 -13.20 0.78
N GLY A 45 11.41 -12.15 -0.02
CA GLY A 45 10.06 -11.72 -0.42
C GLY A 45 9.27 -11.01 0.70
N ASN A 46 9.98 -10.56 1.73
CA ASN A 46 9.43 -9.69 2.76
C ASN A 46 9.57 -8.22 2.38
N PHE A 47 8.73 -7.38 2.99
CA PHE A 47 8.70 -5.95 2.78
C PHE A 47 8.69 -5.23 4.11
N THR A 48 9.52 -4.18 4.22
CA THR A 48 9.41 -3.21 5.29
C THR A 48 8.27 -2.26 4.97
N VAL A 49 7.31 -2.15 5.88
CA VAL A 49 6.14 -1.29 5.71
C VAL A 49 5.96 -0.34 6.89
N TYR A 50 5.42 0.83 6.61
CA TYR A 50 4.88 1.74 7.61
C TYR A 50 3.37 1.54 7.71
N ASP A 51 2.91 1.13 8.89
CA ASP A 51 1.49 1.05 9.22
C ASP A 51 1.05 2.38 9.88
N PRO A 52 0.19 3.17 9.22
CA PRO A 52 -0.29 4.43 9.78
C PRO A 52 -1.15 4.22 11.03
N ASN A 53 -1.76 3.05 11.20
CA ASN A 53 -2.48 2.71 12.42
C ASN A 53 -1.46 2.28 13.49
N GLY A 54 -1.17 3.22 14.38
CA GLY A 54 -0.15 3.09 15.43
C GLY A 54 1.20 3.68 15.06
N GLY A 55 1.40 4.13 13.81
CA GLY A 55 2.62 4.82 13.37
C GLY A 55 3.89 3.97 13.45
N GLN A 56 3.78 2.67 13.13
CA GLN A 56 4.87 1.70 13.35
C GLN A 56 5.42 1.18 12.03
N ILE A 57 6.74 0.92 12.03
CA ILE A 57 7.41 0.18 10.95
C ILE A 57 7.43 -1.31 11.32
N ARG A 58 7.03 -2.18 10.37
CA ARG A 58 7.03 -3.64 10.55
C ARG A 58 7.43 -4.37 9.27
N SER A 59 7.79 -5.64 9.40
CA SER A 59 8.05 -6.53 8.25
C SER A 59 6.80 -7.33 7.91
N MET A 60 6.48 -7.46 6.63
CA MET A 60 5.33 -8.23 6.11
C MET A 60 5.72 -9.04 4.87
N LYS A 61 5.14 -10.22 4.71
CA LYS A 61 5.33 -11.06 3.52
C LYS A 61 4.55 -10.52 2.33
N GLY A 62 5.10 -10.66 1.13
CA GLY A 62 4.42 -10.28 -0.11
C GLY A 62 3.03 -10.92 -0.30
N ASN A 63 2.80 -12.11 0.26
CA ASN A 63 1.51 -12.80 0.15
C ASN A 63 0.41 -12.25 1.10
N GLU A 64 0.73 -11.36 2.03
CA GLU A 64 -0.22 -10.69 2.91
C GLU A 64 -0.98 -9.54 2.21
N PHE A 65 -0.47 -9.08 1.07
CA PHE A 65 -1.04 -8.02 0.27
C PHE A 65 -2.00 -8.57 -0.79
N GLU A 66 -3.17 -7.95 -0.91
CA GLU A 66 -4.16 -8.24 -1.97
C GLU A 66 -3.72 -7.59 -3.28
N TYR A 67 -3.26 -6.35 -3.20
CA TYR A 67 -2.71 -5.55 -4.29
C TYR A 67 -1.96 -4.34 -3.70
N CYS A 68 -1.25 -3.58 -4.53
CA CYS A 68 -0.77 -2.25 -4.18
C CYS A 68 -1.21 -1.18 -5.19
N HIS A 69 -1.12 0.07 -4.77
CA HIS A 69 -1.28 1.26 -5.60
C HIS A 69 0.09 1.88 -5.86
N VAL A 70 0.42 2.05 -7.14
CA VAL A 70 1.66 2.67 -7.60
C VAL A 70 1.35 3.92 -8.41
N PHE A 71 2.23 4.92 -8.35
CA PHE A 71 2.19 6.06 -9.27
C PHE A 71 2.71 5.59 -10.64
N LYS A 72 1.99 5.95 -11.69
CA LYS A 72 2.36 5.75 -13.09
C LYS A 72 3.53 6.65 -13.47
#